data_AF-A0A8B8EII3-F1
#
_entry.id   AF-A0A8B8EII3-F1
#
_cell.length_a   1.000
_cell.length_b   1.000
_cell.length_c   1.000
_cell.angle_alpha   90.00
_cell.angle_beta   90.00
_cell.angle_gamma   90.00
#
_symmetry.space_group_name_H-M   'P 1'
#
loop_
_entity.id
_entity.type
_entity.pdbx_description
1 polymer ?
#
loop_
_entity_poly.entity_id
_entity_poly.type
_entity_poly.pdbx_seq_one_letter_code
_entity_poly.pdbx_strand_id
1 'polypeptide(L)'
;MRILLVCSAVLAVALGRSPPCLCPRILDPVCGDDGFTYDNSCEMECSGVQRAENPASCCNCNKNYNPVCGINGRSYGNQCMAFCRGIRVLSEGECPRPQVCTADYMPVCGADGVTYGNACGARAANVEIVSEGECPKSCACPFILKQVCGSDGKTYANECVAKCDGVEVASEGKCPCKCTKENAPVCGEDGVTYSNACLAKCE
;
A
#
# COMPACT_ATOMS: atom_id res chain seq x y z
N MET A 1 -36.01 79.56 27.33
CA MET A 1 -35.27 79.76 28.58
C MET A 1 -34.57 78.45 28.92
N ARG A 2 -33.25 78.40 28.81
CA ARG A 2 -32.42 77.26 29.25
C ARG A 2 -32.41 77.23 30.77
N ILE A 3 -32.62 76.07 31.40
CA ILE A 3 -31.83 75.63 32.56
C ILE A 3 -31.59 74.12 32.42
N LEU A 4 -30.33 73.77 32.15
CA LEU A 4 -29.73 72.47 32.43
C LEU A 4 -29.49 72.36 33.93
N LEU A 5 -29.80 71.22 34.54
CA LEU A 5 -29.08 70.69 35.71
C LEU A 5 -29.11 69.16 35.66
N VAL A 6 -27.91 68.60 35.77
CA VAL A 6 -27.50 67.19 35.65
C VAL A 6 -27.44 66.55 37.05
N CYS A 7 -27.19 65.23 37.12
CA CYS A 7 -26.89 64.36 38.29
C CYS A 7 -28.12 63.67 38.94
N SER A 8 -28.15 62.37 39.18
CA SER A 8 -27.14 61.31 39.02
C SER A 8 -27.83 59.96 38.85
N ALA A 9 -27.56 59.31 37.72
CA ALA A 9 -27.77 57.88 37.52
C ALA A 9 -26.68 57.10 38.27
N VAL A 10 -26.75 57.00 39.60
CA VAL A 10 -25.89 56.07 40.35
C VAL A 10 -26.66 55.52 41.55
N LEU A 11 -27.61 54.62 41.28
CA LEU A 11 -28.15 53.74 42.31
C LEU A 11 -28.47 52.35 41.73
N ALA A 12 -27.44 51.63 41.31
CA ALA A 12 -27.45 50.17 41.19
C ALA A 12 -26.02 49.63 41.04
N VAL A 13 -25.16 49.87 42.04
CA VAL A 13 -24.07 48.92 42.31
C VAL A 13 -24.70 47.82 43.17
N ALA A 14 -25.34 46.84 42.53
CA ALA A 14 -25.92 45.69 43.18
C ALA A 14 -25.31 44.42 42.57
N LEU A 15 -24.34 43.86 43.30
CA LEU A 15 -23.82 42.48 43.21
C LEU A 15 -23.38 42.06 41.80
N GLY A 16 -22.07 42.02 41.55
CA GLY A 16 -21.45 41.47 40.34
C GLY A 16 -21.70 39.97 40.13
N ARG A 17 -22.95 39.55 40.00
CA ARG A 17 -23.35 38.27 39.44
C ARG A 17 -23.72 38.51 37.99
N SER A 18 -22.96 37.89 37.10
CA SER A 18 -23.35 37.71 35.70
C SER A 18 -24.81 37.25 35.63
N PRO A 19 -25.61 37.73 34.66
CA PRO A 19 -26.98 37.24 34.49
C PRO A 19 -26.99 35.71 34.39
N PRO A 20 -27.99 35.02 34.98
CA PRO A 20 -28.08 33.58 34.91
C PRO A 20 -28.13 33.13 33.46
N CYS A 21 -27.33 32.12 33.11
CA CYS A 21 -27.26 31.54 31.77
C CYS A 21 -28.64 31.03 31.34
N LEU A 22 -29.30 31.74 30.43
CA LEU A 22 -30.55 31.31 29.82
C LEU A 22 -30.25 30.56 28.51
N CYS A 23 -29.72 29.35 28.65
CA CYS A 23 -29.41 28.50 27.50
C CYS A 23 -30.54 27.51 27.19
N PRO A 24 -30.83 27.26 25.90
CA PRO A 24 -31.77 26.22 25.51
C PRO A 24 -31.21 24.84 25.89
N ARG A 25 -32.09 23.91 26.27
CA ARG A 25 -31.74 22.51 26.59
C ARG A 25 -31.64 21.68 25.31
N ILE A 26 -30.74 22.07 24.42
CA ILE A 26 -30.44 21.38 23.15
C ILE A 26 -29.09 20.69 23.30
N LEU A 27 -29.01 19.41 22.92
CA LEU A 27 -27.76 18.64 22.91
C LEU A 27 -27.13 18.72 21.51
N ASP A 28 -26.21 19.68 21.34
CA ASP A 28 -25.38 19.89 20.16
C ASP A 28 -23.92 20.16 20.60
N PRO A 29 -23.19 19.11 21.02
CA PRO A 29 -22.00 19.25 21.82
C PRO A 29 -20.86 20.00 21.11
N VAL A 30 -20.25 20.93 21.82
CA VAL A 30 -19.09 21.71 21.34
C VAL A 30 -17.88 21.51 22.24
N CYS A 31 -16.69 21.60 21.66
CA CYS A 31 -15.43 21.51 22.40
C CYS A 31 -14.90 22.91 22.74
N GLY A 32 -14.68 23.18 24.01
CA GLY A 32 -14.06 24.40 24.53
C GLY A 32 -12.53 24.35 24.48
N ASP A 33 -11.90 25.51 24.37
CA ASP A 33 -10.44 25.70 24.43
C ASP A 33 -9.83 25.36 25.81
N ASP A 34 -10.69 25.27 26.82
CA ASP A 34 -10.43 24.73 28.16
C ASP A 34 -10.37 23.19 28.22
N GLY A 35 -10.66 22.50 27.10
CA GLY A 35 -10.66 21.05 27.00
C GLY A 35 -11.93 20.37 27.49
N PHE A 36 -12.99 21.13 27.80
CA PHE A 36 -14.29 20.57 28.21
C PHE A 36 -15.30 20.56 27.05
N THR A 37 -16.13 19.51 27.01
CA THR A 37 -17.28 19.46 26.11
C THR A 37 -18.49 20.08 26.79
N TYR A 38 -19.15 21.00 26.11
CA TYR A 38 -20.36 21.67 26.55
C TYR A 38 -21.57 21.13 25.79
N ASP A 39 -22.75 21.09 26.42
CA ASP A 39 -23.97 20.53 25.80
C ASP A 39 -24.37 21.28 24.52
N ASN A 40 -24.05 22.57 24.43
CA ASN A 40 -24.20 23.39 23.24
C ASN A 40 -23.33 24.65 23.30
N SER A 41 -23.29 25.40 22.19
CA SER A 41 -22.53 26.65 22.07
C SER A 41 -22.94 27.73 23.08
N CYS A 42 -24.23 27.83 23.45
CA CYS A 42 -24.67 28.79 24.46
C CYS A 42 -24.07 28.48 25.82
N GLU A 43 -24.06 27.21 26.24
CA GLU A 43 -23.51 26.83 27.55
C GLU A 43 -21.99 27.07 27.63
N MET A 44 -21.27 26.84 26.53
CA MET A 44 -19.83 27.15 26.40
C MET A 44 -19.57 28.66 26.51
N GLU A 45 -20.25 29.48 25.71
CA GLU A 45 -20.12 30.93 25.73
C GLU A 45 -20.53 31.52 27.09
N CYS A 46 -21.55 30.96 27.73
CA CYS A 46 -21.99 31.41 29.03
C CYS A 46 -21.00 31.09 30.16
N SER A 47 -20.18 30.06 29.96
CA SER A 47 -19.05 29.74 30.84
C SER A 47 -17.81 30.60 30.56
N GLY A 48 -17.87 31.51 29.58
CA GLY A 48 -16.77 32.39 29.19
C GLY A 48 -15.67 31.67 28.40
N VAL A 49 -15.97 30.51 27.84
CA VAL A 49 -15.02 29.62 27.15
C VAL A 49 -15.20 29.76 25.64
N GLN A 50 -14.09 29.75 24.89
CA GLN A 50 -14.14 29.84 23.43
C GLN A 50 -14.10 28.45 22.82
N ARG A 51 -14.51 28.33 21.56
CA ARG A 51 -14.43 27.06 20.84
C ARG A 51 -12.95 26.70 20.64
N ALA A 52 -12.59 25.46 20.95
CA ALA A 52 -11.24 24.97 20.66
C ALA A 52 -10.94 25.03 19.16
N GLU A 53 -9.74 25.50 18.81
CA GLU A 53 -9.24 25.43 17.43
C GLU A 53 -9.11 23.98 16.94
N ASN A 54 -8.81 23.06 17.87
CA ASN A 54 -8.72 21.64 17.60
C ASN A 54 -9.80 20.89 18.40
N PRO A 55 -10.86 20.36 17.75
CA PRO A 55 -11.93 19.60 18.43
C PRO A 55 -11.43 18.37 19.21
N ALA A 56 -10.22 17.88 18.90
CA ALA A 56 -9.59 16.78 19.63
C ALA A 56 -9.00 17.19 21.00
N SER A 57 -9.01 18.48 21.38
CA SER A 57 -8.57 18.93 22.71
C SER A 57 -9.48 18.41 23.83
N CYS A 58 -10.76 18.20 23.55
CA CYS A 58 -11.73 17.64 24.49
C CYS A 58 -11.72 16.11 24.56
N CYS A 59 -10.74 15.45 23.94
CA CYS A 59 -10.59 14.00 24.03
C CYS A 59 -10.08 13.56 25.41
N ASN A 60 -10.99 13.46 26.37
CA ASN A 60 -10.73 12.87 27.68
C ASN A 60 -10.69 11.34 27.60
N CYS A 61 -9.75 10.83 26.80
CA CYS A 61 -9.48 9.41 26.67
C CYS A 61 -8.32 9.02 27.58
N ASN A 62 -8.40 7.85 28.20
CA ASN A 62 -7.23 7.28 28.85
C ASN A 62 -6.11 7.04 27.82
N LYS A 63 -4.87 6.95 28.31
CA LYS A 63 -3.68 6.69 27.48
C LYS A 63 -3.37 5.19 27.34
N ASN A 64 -4.32 4.31 27.64
CA ASN A 64 -4.11 2.88 27.47
C ASN A 64 -3.94 2.59 25.98
N TYR A 65 -2.87 1.86 25.65
CA TYR A 65 -2.56 1.53 24.28
C TYR A 65 -3.19 0.18 23.92
N ASN A 66 -4.39 0.24 23.32
CA ASN A 66 -5.16 -0.88 22.78
C ASN A 66 -5.54 -0.50 21.35
N PRO A 67 -4.61 -0.58 20.38
CA PRO A 67 -4.73 0.11 19.12
C PRO A 67 -5.92 -0.40 18.29
N VAL A 68 -6.48 0.50 17.49
CA VAL A 68 -7.57 0.22 16.56
C VAL A 68 -7.28 0.85 15.20
N CYS A 69 -7.69 0.18 14.12
CA CYS A 69 -7.66 0.72 12.79
C CYS A 69 -8.97 1.45 12.53
N GLY A 70 -8.92 2.72 12.14
CA GLY A 70 -10.09 3.50 11.76
C GLY A 70 -10.55 3.21 10.34
N ILE A 71 -11.83 3.48 10.04
CA ILE A 71 -12.39 3.39 8.67
C ILE A 71 -11.68 4.29 7.65
N ASN A 72 -10.89 5.26 8.11
CA ASN A 72 -10.07 6.15 7.29
C ASN A 72 -8.64 5.62 7.05
N GLY A 73 -8.35 4.37 7.44
CA GLY A 73 -7.03 3.75 7.29
C GLY A 73 -5.95 4.31 8.24
N ARG A 74 -6.34 5.03 9.29
CA ARG A 74 -5.40 5.53 10.32
C ARG A 74 -5.51 4.72 11.61
N SER A 75 -4.36 4.45 12.23
CA SER A 75 -4.28 3.82 13.55
C SER A 75 -4.55 4.84 14.66
N TYR A 76 -5.29 4.42 15.68
CA TYR A 76 -5.57 5.21 16.89
C TYR A 76 -5.09 4.43 18.11
N GLY A 77 -4.59 5.14 19.14
CA GLY A 77 -4.02 4.50 20.32
C GLY A 77 -5.03 3.66 21.12
N ASN A 78 -6.32 4.02 21.05
CA ASN A 78 -7.42 3.20 21.51
C ASN A 78 -8.75 3.61 20.85
N GLN A 79 -9.79 2.82 21.11
CA GLN A 79 -11.15 3.04 20.62
C GLN A 79 -11.74 4.40 21.02
N CYS A 80 -11.46 4.88 22.24
CA CYS A 80 -11.91 6.21 22.67
C CYS A 80 -11.30 7.30 21.78
N MET A 81 -9.99 7.24 21.51
CA MET A 81 -9.32 8.22 20.67
C MET A 81 -9.81 8.21 19.22
N ALA A 82 -10.22 7.04 18.69
CA ALA A 82 -10.84 6.94 17.37
C ALA A 82 -12.21 7.64 17.35
N PHE A 83 -13.09 7.28 18.28
CA PHE A 83 -14.43 7.86 18.36
C PHE A 83 -14.42 9.35 18.68
N CYS A 84 -13.53 9.80 19.57
CA CYS A 84 -13.41 11.21 19.91
C CYS A 84 -13.01 12.07 18.69
N ARG A 85 -12.32 11.48 17.72
CA ARG A 85 -12.01 12.13 16.44
C ARG A 85 -13.08 11.90 15.37
N GLY A 86 -14.25 11.36 15.74
CA GLY A 86 -15.36 11.07 14.83
C GLY A 86 -15.11 9.88 13.91
N ILE A 87 -14.13 9.02 14.20
CA ILE A 87 -13.75 7.89 13.34
C ILE A 87 -14.24 6.59 13.95
N ARG A 88 -15.00 5.82 13.15
CA ARG A 88 -15.41 4.46 13.52
C ARG A 88 -14.24 3.49 13.41
N VAL A 89 -14.22 2.50 14.29
CA VAL A 89 -13.26 1.39 14.25
C VAL A 89 -13.62 0.45 13.11
N LEU A 90 -12.64 0.16 12.25
CA LEU A 90 -12.67 -0.85 11.20
C LEU A 90 -12.23 -2.22 11.74
N SER A 91 -11.13 -2.27 12.52
CA SER A 91 -10.61 -3.50 13.12
C SER A 91 -9.82 -3.20 14.40
N GLU A 92 -9.63 -4.22 15.24
CA GLU A 92 -8.63 -4.18 16.32
C GLU A 92 -7.21 -4.20 15.74
N GLY A 93 -6.24 -3.68 16.50
CA GLY A 93 -4.84 -3.55 16.08
C GLY A 93 -4.55 -2.25 15.33
N GLU A 94 -3.27 -2.00 15.02
CA GLU A 94 -2.91 -0.91 14.10
C GLU A 94 -3.44 -1.20 12.69
N CYS A 95 -3.73 -0.16 11.92
CA CYS A 95 -3.98 -0.34 10.49
C CYS A 95 -2.77 -0.99 9.80
N PRO A 96 -3.00 -1.85 8.79
CA PRO A 96 -1.93 -2.37 7.95
C PRO A 96 -1.10 -1.20 7.42
N ARG A 97 0.20 -1.19 7.73
CA ARG A 97 1.10 -0.21 7.12
C ARG A 97 1.16 -0.54 5.62
N PRO A 98 1.09 0.47 4.73
CA PRO A 98 1.39 0.25 3.33
C PRO A 98 2.76 -0.42 3.25
N GLN A 99 2.83 -1.61 2.65
CA GLN A 99 4.13 -2.24 2.42
C GLN A 99 4.89 -1.35 1.46
N VAL A 100 5.95 -0.72 1.95
CA VAL A 100 6.84 0.09 1.13
C VAL A 100 7.89 -0.85 0.55
N CYS A 101 7.81 -1.06 -0.75
CA CYS A 101 8.80 -1.85 -1.48
C CYS A 101 9.80 -0.94 -2.17
N THR A 102 11.05 -1.38 -2.25
CA THR A 102 12.04 -0.76 -3.12
C THR A 102 11.71 -1.05 -4.58
N ALA A 103 12.22 -0.22 -5.49
CA ALA A 103 12.09 -0.41 -6.93
C ALA A 103 13.18 -1.33 -7.51
N ASP A 104 13.91 -2.06 -6.67
CA ASP A 104 14.95 -2.99 -7.12
C ASP A 104 14.32 -4.10 -7.96
N TYR A 105 14.87 -4.36 -9.14
CA TYR A 105 14.37 -5.39 -10.04
C TYR A 105 15.10 -6.72 -9.80
N MET A 106 14.48 -7.60 -9.01
CA MET A 106 14.89 -8.97 -8.73
C MET A 106 13.65 -9.86 -8.87
N PRO A 107 13.22 -10.15 -10.12
CA PRO A 107 11.88 -10.63 -10.38
C PRO A 107 11.60 -11.99 -9.76
N VAL A 108 10.33 -12.21 -9.42
CA VAL A 108 9.81 -13.49 -8.93
C VAL A 108 8.51 -13.83 -9.65
N CYS A 109 8.24 -15.12 -9.84
CA CYS A 109 6.99 -15.60 -10.39
C CYS A 109 6.01 -15.92 -9.26
N GLY A 110 4.82 -15.32 -9.31
CA GLY A 110 3.74 -15.60 -8.38
C GLY A 110 2.97 -16.88 -8.74
N ALA A 111 2.31 -17.48 -7.75
CA ALA A 111 1.40 -18.61 -7.95
C ALA A 111 0.17 -18.26 -8.81
N ASP A 112 -0.10 -16.96 -8.99
CA ASP A 112 -1.10 -16.40 -9.89
C ASP A 112 -0.61 -16.26 -11.35
N GLY A 113 0.64 -16.65 -11.64
CA GLY A 113 1.26 -16.53 -12.96
C GLY A 113 1.70 -15.11 -13.31
N VAL A 114 1.74 -14.19 -12.35
CA VAL A 114 2.18 -12.80 -12.54
C VAL A 114 3.64 -12.64 -12.14
N THR A 115 4.41 -11.96 -13.00
CA THR A 115 5.78 -11.53 -12.66
C THR A 115 5.73 -10.31 -11.75
N TYR A 116 6.30 -10.42 -10.56
CA TYR A 116 6.50 -9.29 -9.66
C TYR A 116 7.92 -8.78 -9.76
N GLY A 117 8.11 -7.45 -9.73
CA GLY A 117 9.44 -6.84 -9.87
C GLY A 117 10.43 -7.24 -8.77
N ASN A 118 9.92 -7.58 -7.58
CA ASN A 118 10.69 -8.24 -6.53
C ASN A 118 9.78 -8.97 -5.52
N ALA A 119 10.41 -9.74 -4.62
CA ALA A 119 9.72 -10.49 -3.58
C ALA A 119 8.88 -9.63 -2.61
N CYS A 120 9.24 -8.35 -2.40
CA CYS A 120 8.42 -7.44 -1.60
C CYS A 120 7.08 -7.17 -2.31
N GLY A 121 7.11 -6.89 -3.61
CA GLY A 121 5.90 -6.65 -4.39
C GLY A 121 4.93 -7.85 -4.37
N ALA A 122 5.45 -9.07 -4.50
CA ALA A 122 4.64 -10.29 -4.41
C ALA A 122 3.98 -10.45 -3.03
N ARG A 123 4.75 -10.24 -1.94
CA ARG A 123 4.24 -10.30 -0.57
C ARG A 123 3.23 -9.18 -0.26
N ALA A 124 3.42 -7.99 -0.83
CA ALA A 124 2.49 -6.87 -0.68
C ALA A 124 1.12 -7.18 -1.32
N ALA A 125 1.13 -7.95 -2.40
CA ALA A 125 -0.07 -8.46 -3.06
C ALA A 125 -0.64 -9.75 -2.40
N ASN A 126 0.01 -10.27 -1.33
CA ASN A 126 -0.31 -11.56 -0.71
C ASN A 126 -0.28 -12.74 -1.70
N VAL A 127 0.69 -12.74 -2.62
CA VAL A 127 0.89 -13.82 -3.59
C VAL A 127 2.08 -14.69 -3.17
N GLU A 128 1.88 -16.01 -3.19
CA GLU A 128 2.94 -16.99 -2.96
C GLU A 128 3.92 -16.99 -4.14
N ILE A 129 5.22 -17.03 -3.85
CA ILE A 129 6.27 -17.07 -4.87
C ILE A 129 6.52 -18.53 -5.24
N VAL A 130 6.35 -18.88 -6.53
CA VAL A 130 6.57 -20.24 -7.04
C VAL A 130 7.98 -20.45 -7.59
N SER A 131 8.62 -19.40 -8.09
CA SER A 131 10.01 -19.47 -8.57
C SER A 131 10.69 -18.10 -8.55
N GLU A 132 12.03 -18.13 -8.50
CA GLU A 132 12.85 -16.97 -8.83
C GLU A 132 12.79 -16.67 -10.32
N GLY A 133 12.98 -15.40 -10.69
CA GLY A 133 12.88 -14.94 -12.08
C GLY A 133 11.47 -14.56 -12.50
N GLU A 134 11.32 -14.15 -13.76
CA GLU A 134 10.02 -13.86 -14.35
C GLU A 134 9.20 -15.14 -14.56
N CYS A 135 7.87 -15.03 -14.55
CA CYS A 135 7.02 -16.17 -14.89
C CYS A 135 7.30 -16.66 -16.32
N PRO A 136 7.18 -17.99 -16.56
CA PRO A 136 7.27 -18.53 -17.91
C PRO A 136 6.27 -17.84 -18.83
N LYS A 137 6.75 -17.33 -19.96
CA LYS A 137 5.86 -16.73 -20.97
C LYS A 137 4.97 -17.83 -21.53
N SER A 138 3.66 -17.70 -21.33
CA SER A 138 2.69 -18.55 -22.02
C SER A 138 2.60 -18.12 -23.48
N CYS A 139 3.45 -18.71 -24.30
CA CYS A 139 3.47 -18.45 -25.74
C CYS A 139 2.31 -19.18 -26.41
N ALA A 140 1.38 -18.45 -27.01
CA ALA A 140 0.38 -19.02 -27.91
C ALA A 140 1.02 -19.34 -29.27
N CYS A 141 1.93 -20.33 -29.28
CA CYS A 141 2.62 -20.78 -30.47
C CYS A 141 2.07 -22.12 -30.98
N PRO A 142 2.03 -22.34 -32.30
CA PRO A 142 1.63 -23.62 -32.85
C PRO A 142 2.68 -24.70 -32.52
N PHE A 143 2.22 -25.94 -32.29
CA PHE A 143 3.07 -27.12 -32.10
C PHE A 143 3.66 -27.63 -33.43
N ILE A 144 4.34 -26.73 -34.16
CA ILE A 144 5.03 -27.05 -35.40
C ILE A 144 6.52 -27.07 -35.12
N LEU A 145 7.19 -28.18 -35.43
CA LEU A 145 8.63 -28.29 -35.33
C LEU A 145 9.28 -27.79 -36.62
N LYS A 146 9.65 -26.50 -36.64
CA LYS A 146 10.41 -25.84 -37.72
C LYS A 146 11.56 -25.08 -37.09
N GLN A 147 12.60 -25.81 -36.70
CA GLN A 147 13.66 -25.29 -35.84
C GLN A 147 14.37 -24.07 -36.44
N VAL A 148 14.76 -23.15 -35.56
CA VAL A 148 15.53 -21.95 -35.89
C VAL A 148 16.63 -21.72 -34.86
N CYS A 149 17.74 -21.12 -35.29
CA CYS A 149 18.79 -20.68 -34.40
C CYS A 149 18.54 -19.23 -34.00
N GLY A 150 18.44 -18.98 -32.70
CA GLY A 150 18.32 -17.63 -32.15
C GLY A 150 19.65 -16.87 -32.19
N SER A 151 19.57 -15.54 -32.16
CA SER A 151 20.74 -14.65 -32.01
C SER A 151 21.49 -14.86 -30.68
N ASP A 152 20.86 -15.50 -29.70
CA ASP A 152 21.43 -15.96 -28.44
C ASP A 152 22.21 -17.29 -28.55
N GLY A 153 22.23 -17.91 -29.73
CA GLY A 153 22.87 -19.20 -29.97
C GLY A 153 22.08 -20.41 -29.46
N LYS A 154 20.80 -20.25 -29.09
CA LYS A 154 19.91 -21.35 -28.71
C LYS A 154 19.04 -21.79 -29.88
N THR A 155 18.79 -23.10 -29.95
CA THR A 155 17.84 -23.66 -30.92
C THR A 155 16.43 -23.59 -30.36
N TYR A 156 15.51 -22.99 -31.12
CA TYR A 156 14.09 -22.91 -30.77
C TYR A 156 13.26 -23.87 -31.63
N ALA A 157 12.17 -24.42 -31.09
CA ALA A 157 11.31 -25.37 -31.79
C ALA A 157 10.70 -24.76 -33.08
N ASN A 158 10.39 -23.47 -33.04
CA ASN A 158 10.04 -22.67 -34.21
C ASN A 158 10.26 -21.17 -33.96
N GLU A 159 10.12 -20.38 -35.02
CA GLU A 159 10.24 -18.92 -35.01
C GLU A 159 9.28 -18.22 -34.04
N CYS A 160 8.06 -18.74 -33.84
CA CYS A 160 7.12 -18.15 -32.89
C CYS A 160 7.67 -18.26 -31.46
N VAL A 161 8.22 -19.41 -31.08
CA VAL A 161 8.81 -19.62 -29.76
C VAL A 161 10.02 -18.70 -29.55
N ALA A 162 10.90 -18.58 -30.55
CA ALA A 162 12.05 -17.65 -30.48
C ALA A 162 11.59 -16.20 -30.26
N LYS A 163 10.62 -15.73 -31.05
CA LYS A 163 10.06 -14.38 -30.93
C LYS A 163 9.34 -14.15 -29.59
N CYS A 164 8.67 -15.16 -29.06
CA CYS A 164 8.00 -15.08 -27.77
C CYS A 164 9.01 -14.85 -26.63
N ASP A 165 10.17 -15.50 -26.70
CA ASP A 165 11.28 -15.29 -25.78
C ASP A 165 12.03 -13.97 -26.02
N GLY A 166 11.64 -13.20 -27.05
CA GLY A 166 12.27 -11.93 -27.42
C GLY A 166 13.59 -12.11 -28.17
N VAL A 167 13.80 -13.28 -28.78
CA VAL A 167 15.02 -13.63 -29.51
C VAL A 167 14.76 -13.56 -31.01
N GLU A 168 15.62 -12.82 -31.71
CA GLU A 168 15.61 -12.75 -33.17
C GLU A 168 16.17 -14.04 -33.78
N VAL A 169 15.65 -14.45 -34.94
CA VAL A 169 16.18 -15.61 -35.67
C VAL A 169 17.47 -15.21 -36.38
N ALA A 170 18.57 -15.85 -36.02
CA ALA A 170 19.87 -15.69 -36.67
C ALA A 170 19.99 -16.53 -37.95
N SER A 171 19.43 -17.75 -37.96
CA SER A 171 19.42 -18.62 -39.12
C SER A 171 18.32 -19.68 -39.05
N GLU A 172 17.94 -20.23 -40.20
CA GLU A 172 17.08 -21.42 -40.26
C GLU A 172 17.81 -22.68 -39.73
N GLY A 173 17.06 -23.62 -39.16
CA GLY A 173 17.59 -24.88 -38.63
C GLY A 173 18.15 -24.77 -37.22
N LYS A 174 18.74 -25.87 -36.71
CA LYS A 174 19.42 -25.87 -35.40
C LYS A 174 20.63 -24.94 -35.42
N CYS A 175 21.00 -24.41 -34.25
CA CYS A 175 22.23 -23.65 -34.13
C CYS A 175 23.48 -24.48 -34.47
N PRO A 176 24.49 -23.88 -35.12
CA PRO A 176 25.76 -24.56 -35.36
C PRO A 176 26.43 -24.98 -34.04
N CYS A 177 26.74 -26.26 -33.93
CA CYS A 177 27.46 -26.80 -32.78
C CYS A 177 28.92 -26.31 -32.80
N LYS A 178 29.33 -25.53 -31.78
CA LYS A 178 30.67 -24.95 -31.68
C LYS A 178 31.65 -25.94 -31.06
N CYS A 179 32.02 -26.97 -31.82
CA CYS A 179 32.98 -27.99 -31.38
C CYS A 179 34.24 -28.02 -32.24
N THR A 180 35.34 -28.43 -31.63
CA THR A 180 36.56 -28.84 -32.33
C THR A 180 36.33 -30.17 -33.06
N LYS A 181 37.10 -30.40 -34.13
CA LYS A 181 37.02 -31.64 -34.95
C LYS A 181 37.90 -32.78 -34.41
N GLU A 182 38.10 -32.82 -33.10
CA GLU A 182 38.82 -33.93 -32.46
C GLU A 182 37.99 -35.21 -32.53
N ASN A 183 38.66 -36.33 -32.80
CA ASN A 183 38.04 -37.65 -32.84
C ASN A 183 38.35 -38.39 -31.53
N ALA A 184 37.44 -38.30 -30.58
CA ALA A 184 37.48 -38.98 -29.28
C ALA A 184 36.07 -39.50 -28.96
N PRO A 185 35.63 -40.58 -29.62
CA PRO A 185 34.21 -40.93 -29.65
C PRO A 185 33.62 -41.27 -28.28
N VAL A 186 32.36 -40.88 -28.07
CA VAL A 186 31.59 -41.21 -26.87
C VAL A 186 30.26 -41.87 -27.25
N CYS A 187 29.75 -42.75 -26.40
CA CYS A 187 28.40 -43.28 -26.52
C CYS A 187 27.44 -42.34 -25.75
N GLY A 188 26.44 -41.79 -26.43
CA GLY A 188 25.39 -40.97 -25.82
C GLY A 188 24.38 -41.80 -25.02
N GLU A 189 23.55 -41.12 -24.22
CA GLU A 189 22.45 -41.76 -23.48
C GLU A 189 21.36 -42.29 -24.40
N ASP A 190 21.27 -41.74 -25.60
CA ASP A 190 20.41 -42.18 -26.71
C ASP A 190 20.96 -43.42 -27.45
N GLY A 191 22.13 -43.91 -27.05
CA GLY A 191 22.80 -45.05 -27.68
C GLY A 191 23.51 -44.73 -28.99
N VAL A 192 23.64 -43.44 -29.36
CA VAL A 192 24.36 -43.01 -30.57
C VAL A 192 25.82 -42.74 -30.24
N THR A 193 26.74 -43.18 -31.11
CA THR A 193 28.17 -42.85 -30.98
C THR A 193 28.45 -41.50 -31.64
N TYR A 194 28.94 -40.54 -30.86
CA TYR A 194 29.33 -39.21 -31.32
C TYR A 194 30.84 -39.13 -31.52
N SER A 195 31.32 -38.31 -32.46
CA SER A 195 32.76 -38.19 -32.75
C SER A 195 33.57 -37.61 -31.59
N ASN A 196 32.93 -36.80 -30.73
CA ASN A 196 33.50 -36.36 -29.46
C ASN A 196 32.40 -35.96 -28.47
N ALA A 197 32.81 -35.77 -27.21
CA ALA A 197 31.94 -35.37 -26.11
C ALA A 197 31.29 -33.99 -26.29
N CYS A 198 31.89 -33.10 -27.09
CA CYS A 198 31.29 -31.80 -27.38
C CYS A 198 30.10 -31.95 -28.35
N LEU A 199 30.27 -32.72 -29.42
CA LEU A 199 29.20 -33.00 -30.39
C LEU A 199 28.03 -33.77 -29.74
N ALA A 200 28.33 -34.65 -28.76
CA ALA A 200 27.30 -35.33 -27.97
C ALA A 200 26.42 -34.38 -27.13
N LYS A 201 26.90 -33.16 -26.82
CA LYS A 201 26.13 -32.16 -26.04
C LYS A 201 25.26 -31.25 -26.90
N CYS A 202 25.31 -31.40 -28.22
CA CYS A 202 24.58 -30.55 -29.17
C CYS A 202 23.32 -31.19 -29.73
N GLU A 203 23.08 -32.47 -29.45
CA GLU A 203 21.90 -33.24 -29.87
C GLU A 203 21.01 -33.60 -28.67
#